data_AF-A0A242DI41-F1
#
_entry.id   AF-A0A242DI41-F1
#
_cell.length_a   1.000
_cell.length_b   1.000
_cell.length_c   1.000
_cell.angle_alpha   90.00
_cell.angle_beta   90.00
_cell.angle_gamma   90.00
#
_symmetry.space_group_name_H-M   'P 1'
#
loop_
_entity.id
_entity.type
_entity.pdbx_description
1 polymer ?
#
loop_
_entity_poly.entity_id
_entity_poly.type
_entity_poly.pdbx_seq_one_letter_code
_entity_poly.pdbx_strand_id
1 'polypeptide(L)'
;MNKEKQVFDYKEPFQAPYMVREITKKLRLRNAVSGQTIFVFGFTALLSMLILYPLLGFTQFFVILCLIIPYGMVELFNRVEPDGKKVHLFLLDYIRFVCVYQIGKKVIQQTNLITIRKTKMIYKKEQLNHLKIKNAD
;
A
#
# COMPACT_ATOMS: atom_id res chain seq x y z
N MET A 1 -45.49 -6.28 -13.17
CA MET A 1 -45.05 -4.89 -13.02
C MET A 1 -43.53 -4.86 -13.12
N ASN A 2 -43.01 -4.51 -14.30
CA ASN A 2 -41.57 -4.53 -14.59
C ASN A 2 -40.91 -3.38 -13.82
N LYS A 3 -40.05 -3.66 -12.83
CA LYS A 3 -39.34 -2.62 -12.08
C LYS A 3 -38.30 -2.03 -13.03
N GLU A 4 -38.58 -0.85 -13.57
CA GLU A 4 -37.62 -0.12 -14.41
C GLU A 4 -36.30 0.02 -13.66
N LYS A 5 -35.20 -0.38 -14.30
CA LYS A 5 -33.86 -0.26 -13.73
C LYS A 5 -33.53 1.21 -13.61
N GLN A 6 -33.58 1.75 -12.39
CA GLN A 6 -33.14 3.11 -12.11
C GLN A 6 -31.64 3.20 -12.42
N VAL A 7 -31.31 3.94 -13.48
CA VAL A 7 -29.93 4.28 -13.82
C VAL A 7 -29.56 5.48 -12.96
N PHE A 8 -28.81 5.23 -11.89
CA PHE A 8 -28.29 6.30 -11.04
C PHE A 8 -27.08 6.93 -11.72
N ASP A 9 -27.09 8.26 -11.88
CA ASP A 9 -25.92 9.00 -12.34
C ASP A 9 -24.93 9.16 -11.18
N TYR A 10 -23.90 8.32 -11.17
CA TYR A 10 -22.87 8.35 -10.14
C TYR A 10 -21.83 9.46 -10.38
N LYS A 11 -21.91 10.29 -11.42
CA LYS A 11 -20.93 11.37 -11.61
C LYS A 11 -20.95 12.38 -10.46
N GLU A 12 -22.14 12.73 -9.97
CA GLU A 12 -22.33 13.78 -8.97
C GLU A 12 -21.67 13.48 -7.61
N PRO A 13 -21.83 12.28 -6.99
CA PRO A 13 -21.14 11.95 -5.74
C PRO A 13 -19.63 11.73 -5.93
N PHE A 14 -19.17 11.29 -7.10
CA PHE A 14 -17.74 11.17 -7.42
C PHE A 14 -17.09 12.53 -7.77
N GLN A 15 -17.90 13.55 -8.06
CA GLN A 15 -17.49 14.95 -8.25
C GLN A 15 -17.55 15.79 -6.96
N ALA A 16 -17.71 15.16 -5.79
CA ALA A 16 -17.68 15.87 -4.51
C ALA A 16 -16.27 15.99 -3.85
N PRO A 17 -15.22 16.57 -4.50
CA PRO A 17 -14.07 17.12 -3.79
C PRO A 17 -14.05 18.67 -3.79
N TYR A 18 -15.19 19.35 -3.96
CA TYR A 18 -15.20 20.83 -4.05
C TYR A 18 -15.22 21.52 -2.68
N MET A 19 -16.10 21.11 -1.75
CA MET A 19 -16.22 21.75 -0.44
C MET A 19 -14.96 21.63 0.42
N VAL A 20 -14.34 20.45 0.47
CA VAL A 20 -13.06 20.26 1.19
C VAL A 20 -11.98 21.16 0.58
N ARG A 21 -11.92 21.24 -0.76
CA ARG A 21 -10.95 22.06 -1.50
C ARG A 21 -11.12 23.56 -1.23
N GLU A 22 -12.33 24.07 -1.03
CA GLU A 22 -12.58 25.48 -0.71
C GLU A 22 -12.13 25.87 0.69
N ILE A 23 -12.34 25.01 1.69
CA ILE A 23 -11.85 25.23 3.06
C ILE A 23 -10.31 25.21 3.08
N THR A 24 -9.68 24.26 2.38
CA THR A 24 -8.22 24.18 2.28
C THR A 24 -7.60 25.35 1.51
N LYS A 25 -8.34 25.97 0.56
CA LYS A 25 -7.88 27.15 -0.18
C LYS A 25 -7.78 28.40 0.70
N LYS A 26 -8.70 28.60 1.66
CA LYS A 26 -8.66 29.76 2.58
C LYS A 26 -7.59 29.64 3.66
N LEU A 27 -7.27 28.42 4.10
CA LEU A 27 -6.28 28.13 5.14
C LEU A 27 -4.94 27.63 4.56
N ARG A 28 -4.38 28.35 3.58
CA ARG A 28 -3.04 28.03 3.07
C ARG A 28 -1.98 28.53 4.04
N LEU A 29 -1.29 27.61 4.72
CA LEU A 29 -0.03 27.92 5.40
C LEU A 29 0.97 28.45 4.36
N ARG A 30 1.53 29.64 4.61
CA ARG A 30 2.43 30.35 3.67
C ARG A 30 3.61 29.47 3.23
N ASN A 31 4.16 28.69 4.15
CA ASN A 31 5.23 27.70 3.92
C ASN A 31 4.80 26.32 4.43
N ALA A 32 3.76 25.74 3.82
CA ALA A 32 3.31 24.39 4.16
C ALA A 32 4.36 23.34 3.76
N VAL A 33 5.21 22.95 4.71
CA VAL A 33 6.08 21.78 4.56
C VAL A 33 5.28 20.55 4.93
N SER A 34 5.29 19.53 4.08
CA SER A 34 4.62 18.26 4.36
C SER A 34 5.15 17.66 5.67
N GLY A 35 4.26 17.21 6.57
CA GLY A 35 4.69 16.51 7.78
C GLY A 35 5.58 15.30 7.48
N GLN A 36 5.36 14.64 6.33
CA GLN A 36 6.19 13.54 5.86
C GLN A 36 7.64 13.97 5.61
N THR A 37 7.88 15.14 5.02
CA THR A 37 9.25 15.57 4.71
C THR A 37 10.03 15.89 5.98
N ILE A 38 9.37 16.50 6.98
CA ILE A 38 9.96 16.73 8.31
C ILE A 38 10.28 15.40 8.99
N PHE A 39 9.35 14.45 8.94
CA PHE A 39 9.55 13.13 9.55
C PHE A 39 10.69 12.35 8.88
N VAL A 40 10.71 12.27 7.55
CA VAL A 40 11.77 11.57 6.80
C VAL A 40 13.12 12.22 7.07
N PHE A 41 13.21 13.55 7.01
CA PHE A 41 14.44 14.27 7.31
C PHE A 41 14.93 14.01 8.73
N GLY A 42 14.08 14.20 9.74
CA GLY A 42 14.44 14.01 11.15
C GLY A 42 14.83 12.58 11.46
N PHE A 43 14.08 11.59 10.96
CA PHE A 43 14.38 10.18 11.17
C PHE A 43 15.70 9.76 10.51
N THR A 44 15.94 10.17 9.27
CA THR A 44 17.18 9.85 8.55
C THR A 44 18.39 10.57 9.14
N ALA A 45 18.23 11.81 9.63
CA ALA A 45 19.28 12.55 10.33
C ALA A 45 19.66 11.91 11.68
N LEU A 46 18.66 11.45 12.44
CA LEU A 46 18.90 10.72 13.68
C LEU A 46 19.62 9.39 13.39
N LEU A 47 19.16 8.65 12.38
CA LEU A 47 19.79 7.39 11.99
C LEU A 47 21.23 7.59 11.49
N SER A 48 21.48 8.63 10.69
CA SER A 48 22.83 8.95 10.22
C SER A 48 23.74 9.33 11.38
N MET A 49 23.26 10.11 12.35
CA MET A 49 24.00 10.43 13.56
C MET A 49 24.35 9.17 14.35
N LEU A 50 23.38 8.29 14.58
CA LEU A 50 23.57 7.07 15.38
C LEU A 50 24.58 6.08 14.75
N ILE A 51 24.61 5.99 13.42
CA ILE A 51 25.51 5.09 12.68
C ILE A 51 26.88 5.74 12.43
N LEU A 52 26.92 7.00 11.99
CA LEU A 52 28.16 7.65 11.58
C LEU A 52 28.97 8.17 12.77
N TYR A 53 28.33 8.53 13.88
CA TYR A 53 29.03 9.04 15.06
C TYR A 53 30.05 8.05 15.64
N PRO A 54 29.70 6.78 15.91
CA PRO A 54 30.69 5.81 16.40
C PRO A 54 31.74 5.45 15.35
N LEU A 55 31.46 5.64 14.06
CA LEU A 55 32.38 5.28 12.96
C LEU A 55 33.43 6.37 12.68
N LEU A 56 33.00 7.63 12.63
CA LEU A 56 33.81 8.77 12.17
C LEU A 56 34.17 9.74 13.28
N GLY A 57 33.51 9.67 14.44
CA GLY A 57 33.60 10.67 15.49
C GLY A 57 33.03 12.04 15.09
N PHE A 58 33.17 13.03 15.97
CA PHE A 58 32.69 14.40 15.71
C PHE A 58 33.69 15.18 14.85
N THR A 59 33.56 15.05 13.54
CA THR A 59 34.39 15.75 12.54
C THR A 59 33.53 16.65 11.65
N GLN A 60 34.17 17.60 10.93
CA GLN A 60 33.45 18.44 9.97
C GLN A 60 32.80 17.62 8.85
N PHE A 61 33.45 16.55 8.40
CA PHE A 61 32.90 15.62 7.41
C PHE A 61 31.64 14.90 7.92
N PHE A 62 31.62 14.52 9.19
CA PHE A 62 30.45 13.91 9.82
C PHE A 62 29.23 14.83 9.79
N VAL A 63 29.39 16.11 10.11
CA VAL A 63 28.30 17.10 10.07
C VAL A 63 27.76 17.26 8.64
N ILE A 64 28.66 17.36 7.66
CA ILE A 64 28.27 17.48 6.24
C ILE A 64 27.48 16.24 5.78
N LEU A 65 27.96 15.02 6.09
CA LEU A 65 27.26 13.78 5.74
C LEU A 65 25.88 13.68 6.40
N CYS A 66 25.77 14.08 7.67
CA CYS A 66 24.50 14.09 8.40
C CYS A 66 23.49 15.12 7.86
N LEU A 67 23.90 16.07 7.00
CA LEU A 67 22.99 16.98 6.32
C LEU A 67 22.66 16.52 4.90
N ILE A 68 23.67 16.02 4.16
CA ILE A 68 23.51 15.58 2.77
C ILE A 68 22.65 14.30 2.69
N ILE A 69 22.87 13.33 3.57
CA ILE A 69 22.14 12.06 3.53
C ILE A 69 20.64 12.27 3.75
N PRO A 70 20.19 13.00 4.78
CA PRO A 70 18.76 13.28 4.97
C PRO A 70 18.15 14.11 3.85
N TYR A 71 18.89 15.09 3.31
CA TYR A 71 18.43 15.88 2.18
C TYR A 71 18.16 15.00 0.95
N GLY A 72 19.13 14.16 0.56
CA GLY A 72 18.99 13.23 -0.56
C GLY A 72 17.86 12.22 -0.32
N MET A 73 17.66 11.75 0.91
CA MET A 73 16.54 10.88 1.26
C MET A 73 15.19 11.57 1.07
N VAL A 74 15.04 12.81 1.51
CA VAL A 74 13.79 13.56 1.29
C VAL A 74 13.53 13.76 -0.20
N GLU A 75 14.55 14.07 -0.99
CA GLU A 75 14.42 14.23 -2.44
C GLU A 75 13.98 12.93 -3.11
N LEU A 76 14.60 11.79 -2.75
CA LEU A 76 14.20 10.47 -3.24
C LEU A 76 12.75 10.13 -2.87
N PHE A 77 12.34 10.41 -1.63
CA PHE A 77 10.97 10.16 -1.18
C PHE A 77 9.92 11.03 -1.87
N ASN A 78 10.31 12.22 -2.34
CA ASN A 78 9.42 13.10 -3.08
C ASN A 78 9.40 12.78 -4.58
N ARG A 79 10.51 12.28 -5.13
CA ARG A 79 10.64 11.98 -6.55
C ARG A 79 10.08 10.61 -6.93
N VAL A 80 10.21 9.63 -6.03
CA VAL A 80 9.78 8.27 -6.29
C VAL A 80 8.32 8.11 -5.86
N GLU A 81 7.46 7.91 -6.85
CA GLU A 81 6.06 7.57 -6.65
C GLU A 81 5.83 6.12 -7.07
N PRO A 82 6.05 5.13 -6.18
CA PRO A 82 5.84 3.73 -6.51
C PRO A 82 4.37 3.51 -6.83
N ASP A 83 4.08 2.94 -8.01
CA ASP A 83 2.74 2.74 -8.56
C ASP A 83 1.87 4.02 -8.59
N GLY A 84 2.50 5.20 -8.66
CA GLY A 84 1.82 6.50 -8.60
C GLY A 84 1.22 6.83 -7.22
N LYS A 85 1.58 6.06 -6.18
CA LYS A 85 1.18 6.29 -4.79
C LYS A 85 2.33 6.95 -4.02
N LYS A 86 1.98 7.66 -2.94
CA LYS A 86 2.98 8.15 -1.98
C LYS A 86 3.68 6.97 -1.31
N VAL A 87 5.00 7.08 -1.14
CA VAL A 87 5.87 6.01 -0.60
C VAL A 87 5.37 5.45 0.73
N HIS A 88 4.88 6.29 1.65
CA HIS A 88 4.39 5.83 2.96
C HIS A 88 3.14 4.96 2.86
N LEU A 89 2.22 5.27 1.93
CA LEU A 89 1.03 4.45 1.69
C LEU A 89 1.41 3.12 1.07
N PHE A 90 2.31 3.16 0.08
CA PHE A 90 2.86 1.97 -0.54
C PHE A 90 3.51 1.04 0.49
N LEU A 91 4.31 1.60 1.42
CA LEU A 91 4.98 0.81 2.45
C LEU A 91 3.98 0.14 3.40
N LEU A 92 2.91 0.83 3.80
CA LEU A 92 1.86 0.25 4.63
C LEU A 92 1.09 -0.86 3.92
N ASP A 93 0.75 -0.66 2.65
CA ASP A 93 0.14 -1.68 1.80
C ASP A 93 1.05 -2.91 1.70
N TYR A 94 2.35 -2.68 1.53
CA TYR A 94 3.35 -3.74 1.45
C TYR A 94 3.53 -4.50 2.77
N ILE A 95 3.58 -3.81 3.91
CA ILE A 95 3.64 -4.46 5.23
C ILE A 95 2.39 -5.33 5.43
N ARG A 96 1.20 -4.81 5.11
CA ARG A 96 -0.04 -5.59 5.16
C ARG A 96 0.06 -6.81 4.26
N PHE A 97 0.57 -6.65 3.04
CA PHE A 97 0.77 -7.76 2.11
C PHE A 97 1.68 -8.85 2.72
N VAL A 98 2.83 -8.46 3.26
CA VAL A 98 3.77 -9.40 3.90
C VAL A 98 3.11 -10.10 5.10
N CYS A 99 2.43 -9.36 5.98
CA CYS A 99 1.76 -9.95 7.14
C CYS A 99 0.65 -10.94 6.76
N VAL A 100 -0.19 -10.60 5.78
CA VAL A 100 -1.35 -11.41 5.40
C VAL A 100 -0.95 -12.62 4.56
N TYR A 101 -0.13 -12.40 3.53
CA TYR A 101 0.18 -13.42 2.53
C TYR A 101 1.41 -14.24 2.88
N GLN A 102 2.52 -13.59 3.25
CA GLN A 102 3.78 -14.29 3.54
C GLN A 102 3.74 -14.98 4.90
N ILE A 103 3.41 -14.22 5.95
CA ILE A 103 3.37 -14.74 7.33
C ILE A 103 2.07 -15.53 7.56
N GLY A 104 0.93 -14.94 7.21
CA GLY A 104 -0.38 -15.56 7.40
C GLY A 104 -0.68 -16.75 6.48
N LYS A 105 0.09 -16.94 5.40
CA LYS A 105 -0.09 -18.01 4.39
C LYS A 105 -1.52 -18.09 3.84
N LYS A 106 -2.20 -16.95 3.81
CA LYS A 106 -3.53 -16.82 3.20
C LYS A 106 -3.36 -16.61 1.71
N VAL A 107 -4.27 -17.15 0.92
CA VAL A 107 -4.30 -16.99 -0.53
C VAL A 107 -5.69 -16.53 -0.94
N ILE A 108 -5.74 -15.68 -1.97
CA ILE A 108 -7.01 -15.21 -2.51
C ILE A 108 -7.56 -16.28 -3.45
N GLN A 109 -8.78 -16.78 -3.19
CA GLN A 109 -9.55 -17.59 -4.11
C GLN A 109 -10.93 -16.98 -4.28
N GLN A 110 -11.30 -16.61 -5.52
CA GLN A 110 -12.62 -16.06 -5.88
C GLN A 110 -13.09 -15.00 -4.86
N THR A 111 -12.27 -13.98 -4.62
CA THR A 111 -12.54 -12.87 -3.68
C THR A 111 -12.41 -13.21 -2.19
N ASN A 112 -12.35 -14.48 -1.81
CA ASN A 112 -12.19 -14.91 -0.42
C ASN A 112 -10.72 -15.14 -0.04
N LEU A 113 -10.36 -14.69 1.16
CA LEU A 113 -9.06 -15.00 1.78
C LEU A 113 -9.16 -16.34 2.49
N ILE A 114 -8.56 -17.37 1.90
CA ILE A 114 -8.53 -18.72 2.45
C ILE A 114 -7.13 -19.11 2.93
N THR A 115 -7.05 -19.92 3.97
CA THR A 115 -5.79 -20.55 4.38
C THR A 115 -5.66 -21.89 3.64
N ILE A 116 -4.57 -22.09 2.90
CA ILE A 116 -4.35 -23.35 2.19
C ILE A 116 -4.19 -24.48 3.22
N ARG A 117 -5.07 -25.49 3.15
CA ARG A 117 -4.89 -26.74 3.90
C ARG A 117 -3.71 -27.49 3.29
N LYS A 118 -2.72 -27.83 4.12
CA LYS A 118 -1.54 -28.60 3.69
C LYS A 118 -1.83 -30.08 3.45
N THR A 119 -3.04 -30.55 3.75
CA THR A 119 -3.41 -31.95 3.60
C THR A 119 -3.38 -32.34 2.13
N LYS A 120 -2.61 -33.38 1.79
CA LYS A 120 -2.55 -33.94 0.44
C LYS A 120 -3.94 -34.50 0.09
N MET A 121 -4.59 -33.97 -0.95
CA MET A 121 -5.79 -34.63 -1.49
C MET A 121 -5.37 -35.95 -2.11
N ILE A 122 -5.97 -37.05 -1.65
CA ILE A 122 -5.83 -38.37 -2.25
C ILE A 122 -7.08 -38.60 -3.09
N TYR A 123 -6.92 -38.56 -4.41
CA TYR A 123 -8.02 -38.88 -5.33
C TYR A 123 -8.16 -40.39 -5.43
N LYS A 124 -9.35 -40.91 -5.12
CA LYS A 124 -9.69 -42.31 -5.40
C LYS A 124 -10.19 -42.39 -6.83
N LYS A 125 -9.56 -43.23 -7.65
CA LYS A 125 -10.05 -43.56 -8.99
C LYS A 125 -11.29 -44.42 -8.84
N GLU A 126 -12.46 -43.86 -9.13
CA GLU A 126 -13.69 -44.65 -9.28
C GLU A 126 -13.89 -45.03 -10.75
N GLN A 127 -14.37 -46.26 -10.97
CA GLN A 127 -14.82 -46.68 -12.29
C GLN A 127 -16.30 -46.31 -12.45
N LEU A 128 -16.56 -45.39 -13.38
CA LEU A 128 -17.90 -44.93 -13.73
C LEU A 128 -18.61 -46.03 -14.54
N ASN A 129 -19.21 -47.01 -13.88
CA ASN A 129 -19.91 -48.11 -14.56
C ASN A 129 -21.35 -47.78 -14.96
N HIS A 130 -21.91 -46.64 -14.54
CA HIS A 130 -23.34 -46.37 -14.75
C HIS A 130 -23.62 -44.89 -15.02
N LEU A 131 -23.27 -44.41 -16.21
CA LEU A 131 -23.96 -43.28 -16.83
C LEU A 131 -24.89 -43.83 -17.91
N LYS A 132 -26.03 -44.40 -17.49
CA LYS A 132 -27.15 -44.60 -18.42
C LYS A 132 -27.76 -43.23 -18.68
N ILE A 133 -27.40 -42.65 -19.81
CA ILE A 133 -28.12 -41.50 -20.38
C ILE A 133 -29.54 -42.01 -20.64
N LYS A 134 -30.48 -41.56 -19.82
CA LYS A 134 -31.90 -41.79 -20.07
C LYS A 134 -32.26 -40.84 -21.21
N ASN A 135 -32.29 -41.34 -22.43
CA ASN A 135 -32.84 -40.59 -23.56
C ASN A 135 -34.28 -40.24 -23.19
N ALA A 136 -34.59 -38.95 -23.17
CA ALA A 136 -35.94 -38.45 -23.02
C ALA A 136 -36.62 -38.56 -24.38
N ASP A 137 -37.72 -39.32 -24.43
CA ASP A 137 -38.64 -39.40 -25.57
C ASP A 137 -39.32 -38.05 -25.83
#